data_AF-A0A9E3J056-F1
#
_entry.id   AF-A0A9E3J056-F1
#
_cell.length_a   1.000
_cell.length_b   1.000
_cell.length_c   1.000
_cell.angle_alpha   90.00
_cell.angle_beta   90.00
_cell.angle_gamma   90.00
#
_symmetry.space_group_name_H-M   'P 1'
#
loop_
_entity.id
_entity.type
_entity.pdbx_description
1 polymer ?
#
loop_
_entity_poly.entity_id
_entity_poly.type
_entity_poly.pdbx_seq_one_letter_code
_entity_poly.pdbx_strand_id
1 'polypeptide(L)'
;MAGAVVAGAFALPWLAPPPDLDENRALAPAPDIRRIADLTAFRHAADAYVADHFPPRIYLIAALNRLRLLIGVSGSPRVVVGHKGWLFSDDGSHLGAGRGAPPLTDAQARTWLAGLAGRTEALQARGATYLVLTPPVKEVVYPGLAPDWFFPDTNRTAVTLSRMADASGVGRVIYPYPELANAAHYGVKVYAAHDTHWTGLGAYWGYVALMRELQRRGIGAGPRPLEAFREERATAANKPRNMALMLGVSSFVDVDYPELGDPPAEDALKVTLLSTRRDWTAPRVIDTAAVGKPVLLLTMDSFSNALLPFLYGDFSRIVVAHNQDGVWRGDLIERFHPDVVVTEVLESGLPTAMQDSPPAAPEAAARIAAVVARRQRDRLEAWNPWAHARVRIRAGGDGNDRLAGGEAPDDIQGRGGNDTIHGHGADDVLRGGRGADLIYGEDGADWIEGGRGDDTLAGGRGADTFSAFEGSGLDLVLDFSAEQGDRVELAPDLAYAVRQEGADTVIAFAGGRMVLRRVRADSLPPGTIRNRRSSLAPGG
;
A
#
# COMPACT_ATOMS: atom_id res chain seq x y z
N MET A 1 -1.33 48.55 15.27
CA MET A 1 -1.62 47.12 15.04
C MET A 1 -1.29 46.26 16.26
N ALA A 2 -0.10 46.36 16.86
CA ALA A 2 0.28 45.55 18.05
C ALA A 2 -0.68 45.70 19.27
N GLY A 3 -1.15 46.91 19.59
CA GLY A 3 -2.07 47.14 20.71
C GLY A 3 -3.46 46.52 20.56
N ALA A 4 -3.97 46.39 19.32
CA ALA A 4 -5.26 45.75 19.02
C ALA A 4 -5.16 44.22 19.12
N VAL A 5 -4.01 43.64 18.75
CA VAL A 5 -3.74 42.20 18.89
C VAL A 5 -3.63 41.82 20.38
N VAL A 6 -2.98 42.65 21.20
CA VAL A 6 -2.87 42.43 22.65
C VAL A 6 -4.22 42.59 23.34
N ALA A 7 -4.99 43.66 23.05
CA ALA A 7 -6.31 43.86 23.66
C ALA A 7 -7.31 42.75 23.28
N GLY A 8 -7.29 42.29 22.03
CA GLY A 8 -8.09 41.14 21.59
C GLY A 8 -7.74 39.86 22.34
N ALA A 9 -6.45 39.59 22.57
CA ALA A 9 -5.99 38.41 23.30
C ALA A 9 -6.51 38.37 24.75
N PHE A 10 -6.61 39.50 25.44
CA PHE A 10 -7.13 39.56 26.81
C PHE A 10 -8.66 39.56 26.92
N ALA A 11 -9.39 40.00 25.88
CA ALA A 11 -10.86 40.03 25.87
C ALA A 11 -11.50 38.74 25.33
N LEU A 12 -10.84 38.05 24.39
CA LEU A 12 -11.32 36.79 23.78
C LEU A 12 -11.74 35.70 24.79
N PRO A 13 -10.99 35.45 25.89
CA PRO A 13 -11.38 34.47 26.90
C PRO A 13 -12.72 34.73 27.60
N TRP A 14 -13.22 35.97 27.54
CA TRP A 14 -14.47 36.40 28.16
C TRP A 14 -15.64 36.48 27.17
N LEU A 15 -15.36 36.38 25.87
CA LEU A 15 -16.32 36.60 24.78
C LEU A 15 -16.58 35.34 23.95
N ALA A 16 -15.77 34.29 24.10
CA ALA A 16 -15.89 33.03 23.38
C ALA A 16 -15.61 31.84 24.31
N PRO A 17 -16.22 30.67 24.07
CA PRO A 17 -15.85 29.44 24.77
C PRO A 17 -14.38 29.07 24.47
N PRO A 18 -13.67 28.43 25.43
CA PRO A 18 -12.30 27.99 25.20
C PRO A 18 -12.24 26.98 24.05
N PRO A 19 -11.28 27.11 23.13
CA PRO A 19 -11.05 26.09 22.12
C PRO A 19 -10.63 24.78 22.78
N ASP A 20 -11.15 23.68 22.25
CA ASP A 20 -10.88 22.30 22.62
C ASP A 20 -9.50 21.87 22.10
N LEU A 21 -8.45 22.39 22.76
CA LEU A 21 -7.06 22.04 22.52
C LEU A 21 -6.61 21.02 23.56
N ASP A 22 -6.44 19.77 23.14
CA ASP A 22 -5.83 18.73 23.96
C ASP A 22 -4.30 18.81 23.81
N GLU A 23 -3.59 19.21 24.88
CA GLU A 23 -2.14 19.35 24.85
C GLU A 23 -1.47 18.00 25.14
N ASN A 24 -0.61 17.54 24.23
CA ASN A 24 0.18 16.30 24.38
C ASN A 24 1.30 16.39 25.46
N ARG A 25 1.16 17.26 26.46
CA ARG A 25 2.10 17.44 27.58
C ARG A 25 1.36 17.75 28.87
N ALA A 26 1.93 17.32 30.00
CA ALA A 26 1.43 17.74 31.31
C ALA A 26 1.69 19.23 31.51
N LEU A 27 0.65 19.99 31.87
CA LEU A 27 0.77 21.40 32.27
C LEU A 27 1.47 21.50 33.63
N ALA A 28 2.25 22.57 33.82
CA ALA A 28 2.92 22.82 35.09
C ALA A 28 1.90 22.85 36.24
N PRO A 29 2.11 22.10 37.34
CA PRO A 29 1.20 22.12 38.48
C PRO A 29 1.25 23.47 39.21
N ALA A 30 0.23 23.77 40.01
CA ALA A 30 0.24 24.94 40.87
C ALA A 30 1.47 24.91 41.80
N PRO A 31 2.24 26.00 41.90
CA PRO A 31 3.45 26.01 42.70
C PRO A 31 3.12 25.92 44.20
N ASP A 32 3.78 25.00 44.91
CA ASP A 32 3.62 24.78 46.36
C ASP A 32 4.84 25.34 47.12
N ILE A 33 4.62 26.06 48.22
CA ILE A 33 5.68 26.59 49.09
C ILE A 33 5.57 25.89 50.44
N ARG A 34 6.55 25.04 50.76
CA ARG A 34 6.63 24.39 52.07
C ARG A 34 7.69 25.01 52.98
N ARG A 35 8.78 25.57 52.41
CA ARG A 35 9.87 26.22 53.17
C ARG A 35 10.42 27.45 52.44
N ILE A 36 11.00 28.38 53.19
CA ILE A 36 11.61 29.63 52.67
C ILE A 36 12.76 29.33 51.67
N ALA A 37 13.47 28.22 51.85
CA ALA A 37 14.53 27.79 50.93
C ALA A 37 14.02 27.48 49.50
N ASP A 38 12.71 27.28 49.32
CA ASP A 38 12.10 26.91 48.05
C ASP A 38 11.77 28.13 47.17
N LEU A 39 12.04 29.37 47.63
CA LEU A 39 11.63 30.62 46.95
C LEU A 39 12.14 30.76 45.50
N THR A 40 13.36 30.32 45.21
CA THR A 40 13.92 30.38 43.84
C THR A 40 13.27 29.34 42.93
N ALA A 41 13.01 28.14 43.45
CA ALA A 41 12.30 27.09 42.73
C ALA A 41 10.83 27.46 42.50
N PHE A 42 10.21 28.13 43.47
CA PHE A 42 8.87 28.68 43.38
C PHE A 42 8.74 29.68 42.23
N ARG A 43 9.70 30.60 42.05
CA ARG A 43 9.66 31.56 40.94
C ARG A 43 9.61 30.85 39.58
N HIS A 44 10.50 29.88 39.37
CA HIS A 44 10.51 29.11 38.13
C HIS A 44 9.22 28.29 37.93
N ALA A 45 8.70 27.69 38.99
CA ALA A 45 7.43 26.94 38.95
C ALA A 45 6.22 27.86 38.70
N ALA A 46 6.21 29.07 39.27
CA ALA A 46 5.17 30.06 39.07
C ALA A 46 5.20 30.65 37.66
N ASP A 47 6.38 30.95 37.12
CA ASP A 47 6.53 31.43 35.73
C ASP A 47 6.04 30.36 34.74
N ALA A 48 6.39 29.09 34.97
CA ALA A 48 5.90 27.97 34.17
C ALA A 48 4.38 27.76 34.31
N TYR A 49 3.85 27.84 35.54
CA TYR A 49 2.41 27.73 35.80
C TYR A 49 1.61 28.84 35.12
N VAL A 50 2.06 30.09 35.25
CA VAL A 50 1.44 31.25 34.61
C VAL A 50 1.52 31.14 33.10
N ALA A 51 2.66 30.74 32.53
CA ALA A 51 2.79 30.55 31.08
C ALA A 51 1.83 29.47 30.55
N ASP A 52 1.69 28.35 31.27
CA ASP A 52 0.82 27.24 30.87
C ASP A 52 -0.68 27.57 31.05
N HIS A 53 -1.03 28.34 32.09
CA HIS A 53 -2.42 28.67 32.44
C HIS A 53 -2.84 30.10 32.03
N PHE A 54 -2.02 30.79 31.23
CA PHE A 54 -2.34 32.13 30.72
C PHE A 54 -3.54 32.04 29.75
N PRO A 55 -4.73 32.60 30.09
CA PRO A 55 -5.96 32.33 29.33
C PRO A 55 -5.88 32.65 27.82
N PRO A 56 -5.19 33.71 27.36
CA PRO A 56 -5.05 33.99 25.92
C PRO A 56 -4.22 32.96 25.14
N ARG A 57 -3.38 32.14 25.81
CA ARG A 57 -2.46 31.20 25.16
C ARG A 57 -3.18 30.20 24.29
N ILE A 58 -4.26 29.61 24.80
CA ILE A 58 -5.05 28.58 24.09
C ILE A 58 -5.71 29.17 22.83
N TYR A 59 -6.18 30.42 22.89
CA TYR A 59 -6.74 31.14 21.73
C TYR A 59 -5.67 31.49 20.68
N LEU A 60 -4.46 31.86 21.11
CA LEU A 60 -3.35 32.11 20.19
C LEU A 60 -2.92 30.83 19.46
N ILE A 61 -2.80 29.71 20.19
CA ILE A 61 -2.49 28.40 19.59
C ILE A 61 -3.57 28.00 18.59
N ALA A 62 -4.85 28.12 18.95
CA ALA A 62 -5.96 27.83 18.05
C ALA A 62 -5.96 28.70 16.79
N ALA A 63 -5.66 30.01 16.92
CA ALA A 63 -5.55 30.91 15.79
C ALA A 63 -4.39 30.54 14.84
N LEU A 64 -3.23 30.15 15.39
CA LEU A 64 -2.10 29.67 14.60
C LEU A 64 -2.39 28.34 13.92
N ASN A 65 -3.06 27.40 14.60
CA ASN A 65 -3.48 26.12 14.01
C ASN A 65 -4.52 26.32 12.90
N ARG A 66 -5.44 27.28 13.06
CA ARG A 66 -6.39 27.66 12.01
C ARG A 66 -5.68 28.26 10.80
N LEU A 67 -4.69 29.15 11.02
CA LEU A 67 -3.89 29.71 9.94
C LEU A 67 -3.13 28.62 9.18
N ARG A 68 -2.49 27.70 9.91
CA ARG A 68 -1.82 26.50 9.38
C ARG A 68 -2.73 25.67 8.47
N LEU A 69 -3.94 25.39 8.92
CA LEU A 69 -4.96 24.68 8.13
C LEU A 69 -5.30 25.44 6.84
N LEU A 70 -5.48 26.76 6.91
CA LEU A 70 -5.82 27.60 5.74
C LEU A 70 -4.70 27.66 4.70
N ILE A 71 -3.43 27.65 5.13
CA ILE A 71 -2.28 27.73 4.22
C ILE A 71 -1.71 26.36 3.83
N GLY A 72 -2.36 25.26 4.22
CA GLY A 72 -1.92 23.91 3.83
C GLY A 72 -0.69 23.39 4.59
N VAL A 73 -0.39 23.93 5.77
CA VAL A 73 0.81 23.56 6.55
C VAL A 73 0.37 22.85 7.82
N SER A 74 0.71 21.57 8.00
CA SER A 74 0.32 20.84 9.21
C SER A 74 1.20 21.12 10.42
N GLY A 75 2.52 21.28 10.21
CA GLY A 75 3.50 21.29 11.30
C GLY A 75 3.60 19.96 12.06
N SER A 76 3.07 18.88 11.49
CA SER A 76 3.09 17.52 12.04
C SER A 76 3.52 16.53 10.96
N PRO A 77 4.41 15.57 11.25
CA PRO A 77 4.73 14.52 10.31
C PRO A 77 3.59 13.50 10.16
N ARG A 78 2.64 13.45 11.11
CA ARG A 78 1.58 12.43 11.17
C ARG A 78 0.25 12.84 10.57
N VAL A 79 -0.01 14.14 10.50
CA VAL A 79 -1.22 14.68 9.89
C VAL A 79 -0.76 15.63 8.82
N VAL A 80 -1.24 15.44 7.60
CA VAL A 80 -0.92 16.28 6.45
C VAL A 80 -2.18 17.05 6.06
N VAL A 81 -2.03 18.35 5.83
CA VAL A 81 -3.12 19.19 5.32
C VAL A 81 -3.08 19.13 3.79
N GLY A 82 -4.15 18.63 3.19
CA GLY A 82 -4.39 18.68 1.75
C GLY A 82 -5.28 19.86 1.36
N HIS A 83 -5.83 19.82 0.15
CA HIS A 83 -6.66 20.92 -0.35
C HIS A 83 -7.98 21.07 0.42
N LYS A 84 -8.47 22.31 0.48
CA LYS A 84 -9.74 22.67 1.14
C LYS A 84 -9.81 22.25 2.62
N GLY A 85 -8.65 22.17 3.29
CA GLY A 85 -8.56 21.82 4.71
C GLY A 85 -8.75 20.34 5.02
N TRP A 86 -8.76 19.46 4.00
CA TRP A 86 -8.81 18.01 4.22
C TRP A 86 -7.54 17.55 4.94
N LEU A 87 -7.69 16.64 5.89
CA LEU A 87 -6.58 16.09 6.66
C LEU A 87 -6.29 14.67 6.21
N PHE A 88 -5.03 14.28 6.12
CA PHE A 88 -4.59 12.94 5.76
C PHE A 88 -3.62 12.40 6.80
N SER A 89 -3.70 11.11 7.10
CA SER A 89 -2.79 10.48 8.06
C SER A 89 -1.52 10.04 7.35
N ASP A 90 -0.39 10.17 8.02
CA ASP A 90 0.89 9.68 7.55
C ASP A 90 1.72 9.12 8.70
N ASP A 91 1.57 7.83 8.95
CA ASP A 91 2.43 7.08 9.87
C ASP A 91 3.64 6.44 9.15
N GLY A 92 3.89 6.83 7.89
CA GLY A 92 4.87 6.21 7.01
C GLY A 92 4.34 5.03 6.18
N SER A 93 3.12 4.57 6.44
CA SER A 93 2.47 3.47 5.71
C SER A 93 1.39 3.93 4.72
N HIS A 94 0.74 5.06 5.01
CA HIS A 94 -0.37 5.61 4.23
C HIS A 94 0.08 6.38 2.97
N LEU A 95 0.81 7.47 3.17
CA LEU A 95 1.34 8.29 2.07
C LEU A 95 2.72 7.82 1.58
N GLY A 96 3.25 6.73 2.16
CA GLY A 96 4.56 6.16 1.83
C GLY A 96 4.68 5.81 0.34
N ALA A 97 3.65 5.22 -0.27
CA ALA A 97 3.62 4.94 -1.71
C ALA A 97 3.77 6.24 -2.55
N GLY A 98 3.08 7.31 -2.14
CA GLY A 98 3.21 8.64 -2.77
C GLY A 98 4.58 9.31 -2.55
N ARG A 99 5.40 8.81 -1.62
CA ARG A 99 6.80 9.23 -1.39
C ARG A 99 7.84 8.27 -1.98
N GLY A 100 7.41 7.30 -2.79
CA GLY A 100 8.31 6.33 -3.42
C GLY A 100 8.72 5.17 -2.51
N ALA A 101 7.87 4.77 -1.55
CA ALA A 101 8.08 3.52 -0.83
C ALA A 101 8.25 2.36 -1.83
N PRO A 102 9.19 1.44 -1.59
CA PRO A 102 9.52 0.39 -2.55
C PRO A 102 8.29 -0.49 -2.82
N PRO A 103 8.10 -0.90 -4.08
CA PRO A 103 6.96 -1.71 -4.46
C PRO A 103 7.01 -3.09 -3.78
N LEU A 104 5.83 -3.72 -3.65
CA LEU A 104 5.70 -5.09 -3.15
C LEU A 104 6.61 -6.05 -3.94
N THR A 105 7.60 -6.63 -3.24
CA THR A 105 8.53 -7.59 -3.83
C THR A 105 7.84 -8.92 -4.12
N ASP A 106 8.43 -9.71 -5.01
CA ASP A 106 7.85 -11.02 -5.38
C ASP A 106 7.93 -12.03 -4.23
N ALA A 107 8.94 -11.91 -3.37
CA ALA A 107 9.05 -12.71 -2.15
C ALA A 107 7.94 -12.34 -1.16
N GLN A 108 7.71 -11.05 -0.93
CA GLN A 108 6.61 -10.58 -0.07
C GLN A 108 5.24 -11.04 -0.61
N ALA A 109 5.00 -10.88 -1.92
CA ALA A 109 3.77 -11.33 -2.55
C ALA A 109 3.56 -12.85 -2.39
N ARG A 110 4.61 -13.65 -2.61
CA ARG A 110 4.55 -15.11 -2.46
C ARG A 110 4.21 -15.53 -1.04
N THR A 111 4.90 -14.98 -0.04
CA THR A 111 4.67 -15.27 1.38
C THR A 111 3.25 -14.89 1.79
N TRP A 112 2.80 -13.69 1.39
CA TRP A 112 1.47 -13.21 1.72
C TRP A 112 0.37 -14.09 1.11
N LEU A 113 0.48 -14.43 -0.17
CA LEU A 113 -0.48 -15.30 -0.87
C LEU A 113 -0.51 -16.71 -0.30
N ALA A 114 0.63 -17.24 0.16
CA ALA A 114 0.67 -18.53 0.84
C ALA A 114 -0.09 -18.49 2.16
N GLY A 115 0.03 -17.41 2.95
CA GLY A 115 -0.77 -17.25 4.16
C GLY A 115 -2.27 -17.14 3.88
N LEU A 116 -2.67 -16.39 2.84
CA LEU A 116 -4.06 -16.32 2.38
C LEU A 116 -4.58 -17.71 1.96
N ALA A 117 -3.79 -18.47 1.21
CA ALA A 117 -4.13 -19.82 0.78
C ALA A 117 -4.37 -20.74 1.99
N GLY A 118 -3.43 -20.79 2.92
CA GLY A 118 -3.52 -21.67 4.09
C GLY A 118 -4.72 -21.33 4.99
N ARG A 119 -5.05 -20.06 5.18
CA ARG A 119 -6.28 -19.66 5.90
C ARG A 119 -7.56 -20.07 5.15
N THR A 120 -7.58 -19.87 3.83
CA THR A 120 -8.71 -20.23 2.98
C THR A 120 -8.96 -21.74 3.00
N GLU A 121 -7.91 -22.54 2.81
CA GLU A 121 -7.98 -24.00 2.82
C GLU A 121 -8.36 -24.53 4.21
N ALA A 122 -7.81 -23.97 5.28
CA ALA A 122 -8.11 -24.37 6.65
C ALA A 122 -9.58 -24.12 7.06
N LEU A 123 -10.23 -23.10 6.49
CA LEU A 123 -11.66 -22.86 6.72
C LEU A 123 -12.54 -23.64 5.75
N GLN A 124 -12.13 -23.77 4.49
CA GLN A 124 -12.87 -24.56 3.52
C GLN A 124 -12.97 -26.03 3.96
N ALA A 125 -11.91 -26.59 4.55
CA ALA A 125 -11.92 -27.92 5.15
C ALA A 125 -12.94 -28.09 6.30
N ARG A 126 -13.39 -26.98 6.90
CA ARG A 126 -14.42 -26.92 7.95
C ARG A 126 -15.79 -26.50 7.42
N GLY A 127 -15.95 -26.34 6.11
CA GLY A 127 -17.19 -25.83 5.49
C GLY A 127 -17.42 -24.33 5.66
N ALA A 128 -16.39 -23.58 6.08
CA ALA A 128 -16.47 -22.13 6.31
C ALA A 128 -15.77 -21.34 5.19
N THR A 129 -16.18 -20.08 5.01
CA THR A 129 -15.60 -19.17 4.03
C THR A 129 -14.65 -18.17 4.68
N TYR A 130 -13.43 -18.03 4.15
CA TYR A 130 -12.48 -16.97 4.54
C TYR A 130 -12.46 -15.84 3.52
N LEU A 131 -12.56 -14.59 3.97
CA LEU A 131 -12.47 -13.39 3.14
C LEU A 131 -11.57 -12.36 3.81
N VAL A 132 -10.86 -11.58 2.99
CA VAL A 132 -10.20 -10.35 3.45
C VAL A 132 -10.97 -9.17 2.89
N LEU A 133 -11.42 -8.25 3.75
CA LEU A 133 -12.00 -6.97 3.35
C LEU A 133 -10.95 -5.89 3.63
N THR A 134 -10.57 -5.14 2.61
CA THR A 134 -9.56 -4.09 2.78
C THR A 134 -10.07 -2.74 2.29
N PRO A 135 -10.51 -1.86 3.20
CA PRO A 135 -10.91 -0.50 2.84
C PRO A 135 -9.73 0.23 2.20
N PRO A 136 -9.95 0.99 1.11
CA PRO A 136 -8.89 1.80 0.52
C PRO A 136 -8.45 2.93 1.45
N VAL A 137 -7.25 3.44 1.24
CA VAL A 137 -6.82 4.68 1.90
C VAL A 137 -7.54 5.90 1.30
N LYS A 138 -7.76 6.93 2.13
CA LYS A 138 -8.61 8.09 1.81
C LYS A 138 -8.10 8.91 0.63
N GLU A 139 -6.78 9.12 0.56
CA GLU A 139 -6.06 9.85 -0.48
C GLU A 139 -6.24 9.26 -1.87
N VAL A 140 -6.53 7.96 -1.98
CA VAL A 140 -6.78 7.32 -3.28
C VAL A 140 -8.24 7.51 -3.70
N VAL A 141 -9.17 7.58 -2.76
CA VAL A 141 -10.57 7.90 -3.05
C VAL A 141 -10.75 9.39 -3.38
N TYR A 142 -9.96 10.27 -2.77
CA TYR A 142 -9.99 11.72 -2.97
C TYR A 142 -8.64 12.31 -3.41
N PRO A 143 -8.11 11.93 -4.59
CA PRO A 143 -6.79 12.36 -5.03
C PRO A 143 -6.72 13.88 -5.22
N GLY A 144 -7.80 14.52 -5.70
CA GLY A 144 -7.86 15.98 -5.85
C GLY A 144 -7.99 16.78 -4.56
N LEU A 145 -8.11 16.11 -3.40
CA LEU A 145 -8.10 16.74 -2.08
C LEU A 145 -6.82 16.41 -1.30
N ALA A 146 -6.02 15.45 -1.78
CA ALA A 146 -4.73 15.11 -1.21
C ALA A 146 -3.72 16.28 -1.37
N PRO A 147 -2.56 16.24 -0.68
CA PRO A 147 -1.50 17.23 -0.85
C PRO A 147 -0.93 17.24 -2.28
N ASP A 148 -0.43 18.39 -2.76
CA ASP A 148 0.10 18.56 -4.13
C ASP A 148 1.21 17.58 -4.52
N TRP A 149 1.98 17.10 -3.54
CA TRP A 149 3.05 16.13 -3.75
C TRP A 149 2.56 14.68 -3.82
N PHE A 150 1.30 14.41 -3.49
CA PHE A 150 0.74 13.07 -3.53
C PHE A 150 0.33 12.72 -4.96
N PHE A 151 0.93 11.66 -5.49
CA PHE A 151 0.59 11.10 -6.79
C PHE A 151 -0.03 9.72 -6.59
N PRO A 152 -1.24 9.45 -7.12
CA PRO A 152 -1.85 8.13 -7.03
C PRO A 152 -1.02 7.07 -7.76
N ASP A 153 -0.65 6.00 -7.04
CA ASP A 153 0.02 4.83 -7.64
C ASP A 153 -1.01 3.78 -8.08
N THR A 154 -0.90 3.32 -9.33
CA THR A 154 -1.73 2.24 -9.88
C THR A 154 -1.23 0.84 -9.49
N ASN A 155 0.00 0.71 -9.01
CA ASN A 155 0.66 -0.55 -8.61
C ASN A 155 0.68 -0.77 -7.08
N ARG A 156 -0.28 -0.19 -6.36
CA ARG A 156 -0.43 -0.35 -4.91
C ARG A 156 -0.51 -1.81 -4.48
N THR A 157 -0.01 -2.06 -3.28
CA THR A 157 0.05 -3.40 -2.68
C THR A 157 -1.32 -4.07 -2.62
N ALA A 158 -2.37 -3.37 -2.20
CA ALA A 158 -3.72 -3.96 -2.12
C ALA A 158 -4.29 -4.36 -3.48
N VAL A 159 -4.14 -3.52 -4.50
CA VAL A 159 -4.58 -3.83 -5.86
C VAL A 159 -3.79 -5.02 -6.42
N THR A 160 -2.48 -5.02 -6.22
CA THR A 160 -1.59 -6.08 -6.68
C THR A 160 -1.94 -7.41 -6.02
N LEU A 161 -2.01 -7.46 -4.69
CA LEU A 161 -2.32 -8.68 -3.94
C LEU A 161 -3.72 -9.20 -4.25
N SER A 162 -4.71 -8.31 -4.39
CA SER A 162 -6.08 -8.68 -4.78
C SER A 162 -6.10 -9.36 -6.16
N ARG A 163 -5.48 -8.75 -7.18
CA ARG A 163 -5.39 -9.34 -8.53
C ARG A 163 -4.63 -10.66 -8.55
N MET A 164 -3.54 -10.78 -7.77
CA MET A 164 -2.77 -12.01 -7.71
C MET A 164 -3.51 -13.13 -6.95
N ALA A 165 -4.27 -12.79 -5.91
CA ALA A 165 -5.14 -13.73 -5.20
C ALA A 165 -6.22 -14.29 -6.15
N ASP A 166 -6.88 -13.41 -6.90
CA ASP A 166 -7.87 -13.81 -7.91
C ASP A 166 -7.25 -14.69 -9.01
N ALA A 167 -6.09 -14.28 -9.55
CA ALA A 167 -5.40 -15.00 -10.63
C ALA A 167 -4.86 -16.37 -10.20
N SER A 168 -4.52 -16.54 -8.93
CA SER A 168 -4.03 -17.82 -8.38
C SER A 168 -5.17 -18.70 -7.85
N GLY A 169 -6.36 -18.13 -7.63
CA GLY A 169 -7.52 -18.83 -7.10
C GLY A 169 -7.32 -19.34 -5.67
N VAL A 170 -6.44 -18.71 -4.88
CA VAL A 170 -6.09 -19.19 -3.52
C VAL A 170 -6.87 -18.50 -2.41
N GLY A 171 -7.66 -17.49 -2.73
CA GLY A 171 -8.45 -16.75 -1.76
C GLY A 171 -9.07 -15.52 -2.40
N ARG A 172 -9.69 -14.68 -1.57
CA ARG A 172 -10.40 -13.49 -2.03
C ARG A 172 -10.09 -12.28 -1.16
N VAL A 173 -9.68 -11.20 -1.82
CA VAL A 173 -9.51 -9.88 -1.23
C VAL A 173 -10.57 -8.96 -1.82
N ILE A 174 -11.52 -8.55 -0.99
CA ILE A 174 -12.56 -7.58 -1.33
C ILE A 174 -11.95 -6.19 -1.18
N TYR A 175 -11.81 -5.50 -2.31
CA TYR A 175 -11.27 -4.16 -2.38
C TYR A 175 -12.33 -3.19 -2.97
N PRO A 176 -13.14 -2.52 -2.13
CA PRO A 176 -14.31 -1.74 -2.57
C PRO A 176 -13.97 -0.37 -3.19
N TYR A 177 -12.76 -0.21 -3.73
CA TYR A 177 -12.31 1.04 -4.33
C TYR A 177 -13.19 1.52 -5.50
N PRO A 178 -13.58 0.67 -6.49
CA PRO A 178 -14.40 1.15 -7.59
C PRO A 178 -15.74 1.75 -7.13
N GLU A 179 -16.40 1.11 -6.17
CA GLU A 179 -17.65 1.59 -5.59
C GLU A 179 -17.47 2.91 -4.84
N LEU A 180 -16.45 2.98 -3.97
CA LEU A 180 -16.14 4.16 -3.18
C LEU A 180 -15.72 5.35 -4.05
N ALA A 181 -14.85 5.14 -5.02
CA ALA A 181 -14.38 6.17 -5.95
C ALA A 181 -15.53 6.71 -6.81
N ASN A 182 -16.41 5.83 -7.30
CA ASN A 182 -17.59 6.23 -8.04
C ASN A 182 -18.56 7.05 -7.18
N ALA A 183 -18.83 6.62 -5.95
CA ALA A 183 -19.67 7.37 -5.02
C ALA A 183 -19.08 8.75 -4.68
N ALA A 184 -17.76 8.81 -4.42
CA ALA A 184 -17.04 10.07 -4.18
C ALA A 184 -17.11 11.02 -5.38
N HIS A 185 -16.97 10.49 -6.61
CA HIS A 185 -17.07 11.27 -7.85
C HIS A 185 -18.43 11.99 -7.97
N TYR A 186 -19.52 11.34 -7.54
CA TYR A 186 -20.87 11.93 -7.51
C TYR A 186 -21.17 12.74 -6.24
N GLY A 187 -20.15 13.09 -5.45
CA GLY A 187 -20.28 13.98 -4.29
C GLY A 187 -20.76 13.32 -3.00
N VAL A 188 -20.84 11.98 -2.95
CA VAL A 188 -21.13 11.27 -1.71
C VAL A 188 -19.91 11.35 -0.79
N LYS A 189 -20.08 11.88 0.42
CA LYS A 189 -19.02 11.97 1.43
C LYS A 189 -18.73 10.59 2.02
N VAL A 190 -17.99 9.75 1.30
CA VAL A 190 -17.63 8.40 1.74
C VAL A 190 -16.48 8.35 2.75
N TYR A 191 -15.71 9.43 2.91
CA TYR A 191 -14.74 9.59 4.01
C TYR A 191 -14.92 10.94 4.70
N ALA A 192 -14.56 10.99 5.98
CA ALA A 192 -14.54 12.22 6.74
C ALA A 192 -13.37 13.12 6.30
N ALA A 193 -13.62 14.43 6.21
CA ALA A 193 -12.61 15.40 5.79
C ALA A 193 -11.46 15.50 6.81
N HIS A 194 -11.79 15.45 8.11
CA HIS A 194 -10.86 15.72 9.21
C HIS A 194 -10.52 14.49 10.06
N ASP A 195 -10.91 13.29 9.60
CA ASP A 195 -10.66 12.01 10.27
C ASP A 195 -10.17 10.95 9.26
N THR A 196 -9.57 9.85 9.74
CA THR A 196 -9.02 8.78 8.91
C THR A 196 -10.09 7.85 8.34
N HIS A 197 -11.23 7.71 9.02
CA HIS A 197 -12.24 6.71 8.73
C HIS A 197 -13.12 7.08 7.53
N TRP A 198 -13.68 6.05 6.90
CA TRP A 198 -14.86 6.20 6.07
C TRP A 198 -16.05 6.70 6.89
N THR A 199 -17.04 7.32 6.25
CA THR A 199 -18.33 7.63 6.90
C THR A 199 -19.22 6.39 6.90
N GLY A 200 -20.40 6.44 7.53
CA GLY A 200 -21.41 5.38 7.39
C GLY A 200 -21.78 5.12 5.92
N LEU A 201 -21.80 6.16 5.08
CA LEU A 201 -22.02 6.01 3.63
C LEU A 201 -20.86 5.31 2.92
N GLY A 202 -19.61 5.50 3.37
CA GLY A 202 -18.47 4.74 2.86
C GLY A 202 -18.48 3.29 3.32
N ALA A 203 -18.77 3.06 4.61
CA ALA A 203 -18.91 1.73 5.19
C ALA A 203 -20.03 0.93 4.52
N TYR A 204 -21.13 1.57 4.11
CA TYR A 204 -22.19 0.95 3.31
C TYR A 204 -21.65 0.33 2.01
N TRP A 205 -20.73 0.99 1.30
CA TRP A 205 -20.13 0.41 0.09
C TRP A 205 -19.19 -0.76 0.40
N GLY A 206 -18.50 -0.73 1.54
CA GLY A 206 -17.78 -1.89 2.08
C GLY A 206 -18.71 -3.07 2.36
N TYR A 207 -19.84 -2.82 3.03
CA TYR A 207 -20.92 -3.78 3.27
C TYR A 207 -21.46 -4.35 1.95
N VAL A 208 -21.77 -3.49 0.97
CA VAL A 208 -22.28 -3.92 -0.34
C VAL A 208 -21.30 -4.85 -1.04
N ALA A 209 -20.01 -4.53 -1.03
CA ALA A 209 -18.98 -5.36 -1.64
C ALA A 209 -18.87 -6.73 -0.94
N LEU A 210 -18.90 -6.74 0.40
CA LEU A 210 -18.88 -7.97 1.19
C LEU A 210 -20.11 -8.84 0.94
N MET A 211 -21.32 -8.29 1.05
CA MET A 211 -22.55 -9.07 0.91
C MET A 211 -22.75 -9.56 -0.54
N ARG A 212 -22.29 -8.81 -1.55
CA ARG A 212 -22.26 -9.31 -2.94
C ARG A 212 -21.35 -10.52 -3.08
N GLU A 213 -20.17 -10.49 -2.46
CA GLU A 213 -19.25 -11.62 -2.50
C GLU A 213 -19.84 -12.85 -1.78
N LEU A 214 -20.50 -12.67 -0.64
CA LEU A 214 -21.20 -13.74 0.05
C LEU A 214 -22.36 -14.32 -0.77
N GLN A 215 -23.16 -13.45 -1.40
CA GLN A 215 -24.26 -13.87 -2.27
C GLN A 215 -23.77 -14.71 -3.46
N ARG A 216 -22.66 -14.32 -4.10
CA ARG A 216 -22.04 -15.11 -5.19
C ARG A 216 -21.63 -16.51 -4.74
N ARG A 217 -21.35 -16.68 -3.45
CA ARG A 217 -20.98 -17.96 -2.82
C ARG A 217 -22.19 -18.72 -2.26
N GLY A 218 -23.41 -18.21 -2.46
CA GLY A 218 -24.64 -18.80 -1.94
C GLY A 218 -24.86 -18.58 -0.44
N ILE A 219 -24.17 -17.62 0.17
CA ILE A 219 -24.27 -17.30 1.60
C ILE A 219 -25.08 -16.02 1.77
N GLY A 220 -26.24 -16.11 2.41
CA GLY A 220 -27.12 -14.97 2.68
C GLY A 220 -27.86 -14.44 1.44
N ALA A 221 -28.60 -13.34 1.62
CA ALA A 221 -29.51 -12.81 0.60
C ALA A 221 -28.89 -11.73 -0.32
N GLY A 222 -27.64 -11.32 -0.06
CA GLY A 222 -27.00 -10.17 -0.70
C GLY A 222 -27.24 -8.86 0.05
N PRO A 223 -26.74 -7.73 -0.47
CA PRO A 223 -26.80 -6.46 0.23
C PRO A 223 -28.22 -5.90 0.29
N ARG A 224 -28.60 -5.37 1.46
CA ARG A 224 -29.81 -4.56 1.62
C ARG A 224 -29.61 -3.16 1.02
N PRO A 225 -30.69 -2.53 0.50
CA PRO A 225 -30.62 -1.19 -0.05
C PRO A 225 -30.39 -0.16 1.07
N LEU A 226 -29.84 1.01 0.75
CA LEU A 226 -29.43 2.02 1.74
C LEU A 226 -30.60 2.48 2.62
N GLU A 227 -31.81 2.51 2.08
CA GLU A 227 -33.05 2.91 2.75
C GLU A 227 -33.47 1.96 3.88
N ALA A 228 -32.87 0.77 3.94
CA ALA A 228 -33.05 -0.14 5.07
C ALA A 228 -32.34 0.35 6.35
N PHE A 229 -31.44 1.32 6.22
CA PHE A 229 -30.61 1.85 7.31
C PHE A 229 -31.03 3.28 7.64
N ARG A 230 -30.79 3.69 8.88
CA ARG A 230 -31.15 5.02 9.37
C ARG A 230 -29.93 5.76 9.88
N GLU A 231 -29.89 7.06 9.66
CA GLU A 231 -28.88 7.91 10.25
C GLU A 231 -29.03 7.93 11.78
N GLU A 232 -27.99 7.50 12.47
CA GLU A 232 -27.91 7.54 13.91
C GLU A 232 -27.57 8.98 14.35
N ARG A 233 -28.58 9.79 14.65
CA ARG A 233 -28.38 11.15 15.18
C ARG A 233 -27.82 11.20 16.60
N ALA A 234 -27.65 10.04 17.25
CA ALA A 234 -27.31 9.95 18.68
C ALA A 234 -25.82 10.23 18.99
N THR A 235 -24.94 10.30 17.99
CA THR A 235 -23.51 10.57 18.17
C THR A 235 -23.12 12.05 18.01
N ALA A 236 -24.04 12.97 18.36
CA ALA A 236 -23.74 14.40 18.55
C ALA A 236 -22.65 14.68 19.63
N ALA A 237 -22.06 13.66 20.23
CA ALA A 237 -20.92 13.74 21.13
C ALA A 237 -19.88 12.63 20.86
N ASN A 238 -19.63 12.25 19.61
CA ASN A 238 -18.39 11.53 19.32
C ASN A 238 -17.24 12.52 19.55
N LYS A 239 -16.55 12.36 20.70
CA LYS A 239 -15.35 13.13 21.06
C LYS A 239 -14.44 13.19 19.84
N PRO A 240 -13.89 14.37 19.50
CA PRO A 240 -13.18 14.56 18.25
C PRO A 240 -12.10 13.47 18.12
N ARG A 241 -12.09 12.71 17.03
CA ARG A 241 -11.10 11.66 16.82
C ARG A 241 -9.96 12.16 15.94
N ASN A 242 -8.78 11.69 16.35
CA ASN A 242 -7.53 11.59 15.64
C ASN A 242 -7.01 12.90 15.02
N MET A 243 -7.25 13.19 13.74
CA MET A 243 -6.43 14.19 13.03
C MET A 243 -6.76 15.64 13.38
N ALA A 244 -8.05 15.99 13.46
CA ALA A 244 -8.46 17.34 13.85
C ALA A 244 -8.04 17.67 15.29
N LEU A 245 -8.10 16.68 16.21
CA LEU A 245 -7.55 16.81 17.56
C LEU A 245 -6.03 16.97 17.55
N MET A 246 -5.32 16.11 16.81
CA MET A 246 -3.86 16.13 16.75
C MET A 246 -3.31 17.47 16.23
N LEU A 247 -4.06 18.15 15.36
CA LEU A 247 -3.73 19.50 14.90
C LEU A 247 -4.34 20.62 15.77
N GLY A 248 -5.15 20.29 16.77
CA GLY A 248 -5.81 21.29 17.61
C GLY A 248 -6.76 22.19 16.83
N VAL A 249 -7.53 21.59 15.91
CA VAL A 249 -8.46 22.29 15.02
C VAL A 249 -9.93 21.87 15.18
N SER A 250 -10.21 20.91 16.06
CA SER A 250 -11.55 20.33 16.29
C SER A 250 -12.64 21.37 16.54
N SER A 251 -12.33 22.47 17.23
CA SER A 251 -13.33 23.48 17.62
C SER A 251 -13.81 24.38 16.49
N PHE A 252 -13.21 24.31 15.30
CA PHE A 252 -13.54 25.19 14.18
C PHE A 252 -13.64 24.47 12.84
N VAL A 253 -13.62 23.14 12.85
CA VAL A 253 -13.90 22.31 11.68
C VAL A 253 -15.07 21.40 11.97
N ASP A 254 -15.81 21.05 10.93
CA ASP A 254 -16.88 20.08 11.04
C ASP A 254 -16.27 18.68 11.22
N VAL A 255 -16.50 18.09 12.39
CA VAL A 255 -16.09 16.71 12.72
C VAL A 255 -17.27 15.74 12.62
N ASP A 256 -18.45 16.22 12.23
CA ASP A 256 -19.62 15.38 12.06
C ASP A 256 -19.52 14.56 10.76
N TYR A 257 -19.77 13.27 10.87
CA TYR A 257 -19.90 12.39 9.72
C TYR A 257 -21.07 11.43 9.97
N PRO A 258 -21.96 11.25 8.97
CA PRO A 258 -23.16 10.46 9.15
C PRO A 258 -22.79 9.01 9.44
N GLU A 259 -23.21 8.52 10.59
CA GLU A 259 -23.21 7.11 10.96
C GLU A 259 -24.59 6.52 10.63
N LEU A 260 -24.59 5.29 10.14
CA LEU A 260 -25.80 4.60 9.71
C LEU A 260 -25.96 3.34 10.53
N GLY A 261 -27.15 3.18 11.09
CA GLY A 261 -27.54 2.06 11.92
C GLY A 261 -28.66 1.23 11.34
N ASP A 262 -28.90 0.09 11.99
CA ASP A 262 -30.09 -0.73 11.80
C ASP A 262 -30.84 -0.82 13.13
N PRO A 263 -31.58 0.25 13.54
CA PRO A 263 -32.17 0.32 14.88
C PRO A 263 -33.03 -0.90 15.27
N PRO A 264 -33.89 -1.44 14.39
CA PRO A 264 -34.63 -2.66 14.69
C PRO A 264 -33.75 -3.87 15.02
N ALA A 265 -32.59 -4.00 14.38
CA ALA A 265 -31.65 -5.07 14.68
C ALA A 265 -30.84 -4.77 15.96
N GLU A 266 -30.45 -3.51 16.16
CA GLU A 266 -29.67 -3.03 17.30
C GLU A 266 -30.40 -3.15 18.63
N ASP A 267 -31.68 -2.78 18.66
CA ASP A 267 -32.54 -2.86 19.85
C ASP A 267 -32.64 -4.30 20.40
N ALA A 268 -32.35 -5.30 19.57
CA ALA A 268 -32.45 -6.72 19.91
C ALA A 268 -31.10 -7.40 20.18
N LEU A 269 -29.98 -6.67 20.15
CA LEU A 269 -28.65 -7.26 20.32
C LEU A 269 -28.38 -7.68 21.76
N LYS A 270 -27.69 -8.82 21.91
CA LYS A 270 -27.11 -9.23 23.18
C LYS A 270 -25.60 -9.38 23.04
N VAL A 271 -24.86 -8.52 23.74
CA VAL A 271 -23.39 -8.50 23.72
C VAL A 271 -22.81 -9.22 24.92
N THR A 272 -21.91 -10.18 24.67
CA THR A 272 -21.17 -10.92 25.68
C THR A 272 -19.67 -10.73 25.47
N LEU A 273 -18.97 -10.15 26.45
CA LEU A 273 -17.50 -10.01 26.39
C LEU A 273 -16.83 -11.35 26.66
N LEU A 274 -15.77 -11.64 25.90
CA LEU A 274 -14.98 -12.87 26.00
C LEU A 274 -13.70 -12.69 26.83
N SER A 275 -13.48 -11.50 27.36
CA SER A 275 -12.32 -11.17 28.20
C SER A 275 -12.71 -10.21 29.31
N THR A 276 -11.76 -9.93 30.21
CA THR A 276 -11.92 -8.94 31.28
C THR A 276 -11.82 -7.50 30.80
N ARG A 277 -11.29 -7.25 29.60
CA ARG A 277 -11.27 -5.91 28.99
C ARG A 277 -12.69 -5.39 28.80
N ARG A 278 -12.88 -4.10 29.06
CA ARG A 278 -14.18 -3.41 29.00
C ARG A 278 -14.23 -2.28 27.96
N ASP A 279 -13.16 -2.12 27.19
CA ASP A 279 -13.09 -1.16 26.10
C ASP A 279 -13.59 -1.78 24.77
N TRP A 280 -13.66 -0.95 23.73
CA TRP A 280 -14.21 -1.33 22.42
C TRP A 280 -13.37 -2.37 21.66
N THR A 281 -12.10 -2.58 22.06
CA THR A 281 -11.20 -3.59 21.48
C THR A 281 -11.40 -4.98 22.09
N ALA A 282 -12.18 -5.09 23.17
CA ALA A 282 -12.42 -6.36 23.84
C ALA A 282 -13.12 -7.36 22.89
N PRO A 283 -12.61 -8.60 22.79
CA PRO A 283 -13.28 -9.64 22.00
C PRO A 283 -14.64 -9.93 22.59
N ARG A 284 -15.64 -10.06 21.73
CA ARG A 284 -17.05 -10.14 22.12
C ARG A 284 -17.86 -10.99 21.16
N VAL A 285 -18.99 -11.48 21.64
CA VAL A 285 -20.03 -12.12 20.85
C VAL A 285 -21.23 -11.20 20.85
N ILE A 286 -21.77 -10.94 19.66
CA ILE A 286 -23.00 -10.19 19.44
C ILE A 286 -24.02 -11.20 18.92
N ASP A 287 -24.93 -11.62 19.77
CA ASP A 287 -26.11 -12.38 19.35
C ASP A 287 -27.15 -11.41 18.78
N THR A 288 -27.65 -11.69 17.58
CA THR A 288 -28.65 -10.84 16.90
C THR A 288 -30.02 -11.51 16.95
N ALA A 289 -31.06 -10.77 16.54
CA ALA A 289 -32.41 -11.34 16.36
C ALA A 289 -32.56 -12.16 15.06
N ALA A 290 -31.53 -12.23 14.21
CA ALA A 290 -31.61 -12.82 12.88
C ALA A 290 -31.44 -14.36 12.91
N VAL A 291 -32.38 -15.05 13.57
CA VAL A 291 -32.33 -16.51 13.77
C VAL A 291 -32.23 -17.26 12.42
N GLY A 292 -31.39 -18.30 12.38
CA GLY A 292 -31.18 -19.14 11.20
C GLY A 292 -30.26 -18.55 10.13
N LYS A 293 -29.71 -17.35 10.35
CA LYS A 293 -28.67 -16.76 9.51
C LYS A 293 -27.27 -17.29 9.87
N PRO A 294 -26.27 -17.12 9.00
CA PRO A 294 -24.90 -17.57 9.25
C PRO A 294 -24.27 -16.93 10.51
N VAL A 295 -23.23 -17.56 11.03
CA VAL A 295 -22.35 -17.05 12.08
C VAL A 295 -21.11 -16.41 11.44
N LEU A 296 -20.86 -15.16 11.80
CA LEU A 296 -19.68 -14.41 11.36
C LEU A 296 -18.63 -14.36 12.47
N LEU A 297 -17.37 -14.57 12.12
CA LEU A 297 -16.23 -14.06 12.90
C LEU A 297 -15.59 -12.91 12.12
N LEU A 298 -15.51 -11.75 12.74
CA LEU A 298 -14.88 -10.55 12.19
C LEU A 298 -13.66 -10.20 13.04
N THR A 299 -12.47 -10.30 12.44
CA THR A 299 -11.27 -9.63 12.98
C THR A 299 -11.23 -8.22 12.40
N MET A 300 -11.18 -7.22 13.28
CA MET A 300 -11.45 -5.83 12.92
C MET A 300 -10.38 -4.86 13.41
N ASP A 301 -10.33 -3.70 12.76
CA ASP A 301 -9.80 -2.46 13.32
C ASP A 301 -10.91 -1.41 13.56
N SER A 302 -10.54 -0.15 13.75
CA SER A 302 -11.49 0.92 14.03
C SER A 302 -12.43 1.26 12.86
N PHE A 303 -12.10 0.89 11.62
CA PHE A 303 -12.96 1.07 10.44
C PHE A 303 -14.23 0.21 10.50
N SER A 304 -14.11 -1.01 11.04
CA SER A 304 -15.27 -1.90 11.19
C SER A 304 -16.35 -1.38 12.14
N ASN A 305 -16.07 -0.38 12.98
CA ASN A 305 -17.10 0.22 13.84
C ASN A 305 -18.27 0.78 13.01
N ALA A 306 -17.98 1.40 11.86
CA ALA A 306 -19.01 1.88 10.94
C ALA A 306 -19.59 0.77 10.05
N LEU A 307 -18.92 -0.39 9.94
CA LEU A 307 -19.38 -1.54 9.15
C LEU A 307 -20.37 -2.42 9.91
N LEU A 308 -20.13 -2.62 11.21
CA LEU A 308 -20.89 -3.54 12.07
C LEU A 308 -22.41 -3.35 12.02
N PRO A 309 -22.96 -2.11 12.08
CA PRO A 309 -24.40 -1.89 12.06
C PRO A 309 -25.10 -2.49 10.84
N PHE A 310 -24.43 -2.48 9.68
CA PHE A 310 -24.98 -3.04 8.45
C PHE A 310 -25.13 -4.56 8.50
N LEU A 311 -24.31 -5.25 9.31
CA LEU A 311 -24.21 -6.70 9.37
C LEU A 311 -25.22 -7.35 10.33
N TYR A 312 -25.81 -6.60 11.27
CA TYR A 312 -26.66 -7.19 12.32
C TYR A 312 -27.89 -7.94 11.79
N GLY A 313 -28.49 -7.48 10.69
CA GLY A 313 -29.62 -8.15 10.05
C GLY A 313 -29.25 -9.39 9.21
N ASP A 314 -27.96 -9.60 8.94
CA ASP A 314 -27.48 -10.60 7.99
C ASP A 314 -26.85 -11.83 8.64
N PHE A 315 -26.51 -11.75 9.93
CA PHE A 315 -25.87 -12.82 10.69
C PHE A 315 -26.61 -13.06 12.00
N SER A 316 -26.77 -14.32 12.40
CA SER A 316 -27.44 -14.68 13.67
C SER A 316 -26.55 -14.39 14.87
N ARG A 317 -25.25 -14.46 14.65
CA ARG A 317 -24.20 -14.19 15.63
C ARG A 317 -22.99 -13.59 14.93
N ILE A 318 -22.43 -12.56 15.53
CA ILE A 318 -21.17 -11.94 15.11
C ILE A 318 -20.18 -12.04 16.26
N VAL A 319 -19.16 -12.86 16.09
CA VAL A 319 -17.98 -12.92 16.96
C VAL A 319 -17.01 -11.85 16.47
N VAL A 320 -16.56 -10.99 17.37
CA VAL A 320 -15.71 -9.85 17.04
C VAL A 320 -14.43 -9.94 17.85
N ALA A 321 -13.29 -9.72 17.20
CA ALA A 321 -11.99 -9.57 17.83
C ALA A 321 -11.20 -8.44 17.19
N HIS A 322 -10.40 -7.71 17.97
CA HIS A 322 -9.55 -6.68 17.40
C HIS A 322 -8.29 -7.30 16.80
N ASN A 323 -7.78 -6.74 15.71
CA ASN A 323 -6.51 -7.15 15.07
C ASN A 323 -5.28 -7.08 16.00
N GLN A 324 -5.38 -6.40 17.15
CA GLN A 324 -4.33 -6.31 18.17
C GLN A 324 -4.17 -7.62 18.95
N ASP A 325 -5.22 -8.45 18.96
CA ASP A 325 -5.21 -9.77 19.58
C ASP A 325 -4.72 -10.85 18.61
N GLY A 326 -4.19 -10.45 17.45
CA GLY A 326 -3.87 -11.32 16.33
C GLY A 326 -4.96 -11.32 15.26
N VAL A 327 -4.52 -11.25 14.00
CA VAL A 327 -5.41 -11.22 12.83
C VAL A 327 -6.02 -12.59 12.56
N TRP A 328 -5.31 -13.67 12.89
CA TRP A 328 -5.82 -15.04 12.82
C TRP A 328 -6.26 -15.53 14.19
N ARG A 329 -7.54 -15.87 14.35
CA ARG A 329 -8.14 -16.25 15.64
C ARG A 329 -8.60 -17.71 15.64
N GLY A 330 -7.63 -18.61 15.53
CA GLY A 330 -7.87 -20.06 15.55
C GLY A 330 -8.68 -20.52 16.78
N ASP A 331 -8.45 -19.88 17.92
CA ASP A 331 -9.18 -20.11 19.18
C ASP A 331 -10.68 -19.78 19.06
N LEU A 332 -11.03 -18.68 18.39
CA LEU A 332 -12.43 -18.29 18.18
C LEU A 332 -13.08 -19.11 17.06
N ILE A 333 -12.32 -19.47 16.03
CA ILE A 333 -12.79 -20.36 14.95
C ILE A 333 -13.17 -21.71 15.53
N GLU A 334 -12.33 -22.29 16.39
CA GLU A 334 -12.60 -23.57 17.04
C GLU A 334 -13.78 -23.49 18.01
N ARG A 335 -13.88 -22.40 18.79
CA ARG A 335 -14.93 -22.25 19.79
C ARG A 335 -16.32 -21.98 19.22
N PHE A 336 -16.40 -21.20 18.14
CA PHE A 336 -17.69 -20.67 17.66
C PHE A 336 -18.13 -21.24 16.32
N HIS A 337 -17.28 -22.02 15.63
CA HIS A 337 -17.58 -22.65 14.35
C HIS A 337 -18.25 -21.70 13.34
N PRO A 338 -17.62 -20.55 13.02
CA PRO A 338 -18.22 -19.56 12.13
C PRO A 338 -18.39 -20.11 10.71
N ASP A 339 -19.50 -19.76 10.06
CA ASP A 339 -19.73 -20.05 8.64
C ASP A 339 -18.88 -19.13 7.74
N VAL A 340 -18.63 -17.91 8.23
CA VAL A 340 -17.88 -16.87 7.52
C VAL A 340 -16.86 -16.27 8.48
N VAL A 341 -15.62 -16.15 8.02
CA VAL A 341 -14.57 -15.40 8.70
C VAL A 341 -14.10 -14.27 7.78
N VAL A 342 -14.22 -13.04 8.27
CA VAL A 342 -13.76 -11.85 7.58
C VAL A 342 -12.61 -11.26 8.38
N THR A 343 -11.48 -11.07 7.72
CA THR A 343 -10.42 -10.19 8.20
C THR A 343 -10.61 -8.83 7.58
N GLU A 344 -10.99 -7.84 8.39
CA GLU A 344 -11.00 -6.45 7.98
C GLU A 344 -9.67 -5.80 8.37
N VAL A 345 -8.98 -5.27 7.37
CA VAL A 345 -7.70 -4.58 7.57
C VAL A 345 -7.57 -3.46 6.54
N LEU A 346 -7.24 -2.26 7.02
CA LEU A 346 -6.93 -1.13 6.16
C LEU A 346 -5.82 -1.47 5.14
N GLU A 347 -5.87 -0.86 3.96
CA GLU A 347 -4.93 -1.12 2.86
C GLU A 347 -3.45 -1.03 3.28
N SER A 348 -3.09 -0.15 4.22
CA SER A 348 -1.74 -0.03 4.77
C SER A 348 -1.31 -1.20 5.67
N GLY A 349 -2.25 -1.83 6.38
CA GLY A 349 -2.01 -3.00 7.24
C GLY A 349 -2.07 -4.34 6.49
N LEU A 350 -2.58 -4.33 5.26
CA LEU A 350 -2.70 -5.53 4.44
C LEU A 350 -1.38 -6.33 4.28
N PRO A 351 -0.20 -5.73 4.05
CA PRO A 351 1.05 -6.47 3.85
C PRO A 351 1.43 -7.38 5.02
N THR A 352 0.99 -7.05 6.24
CA THR A 352 1.29 -7.82 7.46
C THR A 352 0.12 -8.71 7.91
N ALA A 353 -1.04 -8.62 7.28
CA ALA A 353 -2.27 -9.26 7.75
C ALA A 353 -2.25 -10.80 7.72
N MET A 354 -1.35 -11.41 6.95
CA MET A 354 -1.24 -12.87 6.78
C MET A 354 -0.19 -13.53 7.67
N GLN A 355 0.38 -12.81 8.65
CA GLN A 355 1.25 -13.41 9.66
C GLN A 355 0.54 -14.54 10.42
N ASP A 356 1.30 -15.52 10.89
CA ASP A 356 0.81 -16.67 11.67
C ASP A 356 -0.30 -17.50 11.00
N SER A 357 -0.34 -17.49 9.66
CA SER A 357 -1.28 -18.30 8.89
C SER A 357 -0.86 -19.77 8.87
N PRO A 358 -1.82 -20.71 8.80
CA PRO A 358 -1.53 -22.09 8.45
C PRO A 358 -0.73 -22.17 7.14
N PRO A 359 0.12 -23.20 6.94
CA PRO A 359 0.83 -23.38 5.69
C PRO A 359 -0.15 -23.70 4.55
N ALA A 360 0.13 -23.21 3.35
CA ALA A 360 -0.60 -23.53 2.14
C ALA A 360 -0.33 -24.97 1.68
N ALA A 361 -1.32 -25.60 1.06
CA ALA A 361 -1.13 -26.87 0.36
C ALA A 361 -0.14 -26.73 -0.82
N PRO A 362 0.60 -27.80 -1.16
CA PRO A 362 1.56 -27.78 -2.28
C PRO A 362 0.95 -27.31 -3.61
N GLU A 363 -0.30 -27.68 -3.89
CA GLU A 363 -1.00 -27.30 -5.12
C GLU A 363 -1.28 -25.80 -5.16
N ALA A 364 -1.64 -25.17 -4.04
CA ALA A 364 -1.80 -23.72 -3.96
C ALA A 364 -0.45 -23.01 -4.10
N ALA A 365 0.61 -23.52 -3.46
CA ALA A 365 1.96 -22.99 -3.61
C ALA A 365 2.43 -22.98 -5.08
N ALA A 366 2.11 -24.03 -5.85
CA ALA A 366 2.40 -24.10 -7.28
C ALA A 366 1.64 -23.03 -8.09
N ARG A 367 0.34 -22.83 -7.83
CA ARG A 367 -0.45 -21.77 -8.49
C ARG A 367 0.07 -20.37 -8.17
N ILE A 368 0.45 -20.11 -6.91
CA ILE A 368 1.06 -18.85 -6.49
C ILE A 368 2.38 -18.61 -7.23
N ALA A 369 3.24 -19.63 -7.29
CA ALA A 369 4.52 -19.54 -8.01
C ALA A 369 4.32 -19.19 -9.49
N ALA A 370 3.31 -19.77 -10.15
CA ALA A 370 2.99 -19.48 -11.55
C ALA A 370 2.55 -18.01 -11.76
N VAL A 371 1.70 -17.47 -10.89
CA VAL A 371 1.25 -16.06 -10.97
C VAL A 371 2.40 -15.09 -10.70
N VAL A 372 3.25 -15.38 -9.70
CA VAL A 372 4.44 -14.57 -9.42
C VAL A 372 5.41 -14.59 -10.60
N ALA A 373 5.67 -15.76 -11.19
CA ALA A 373 6.54 -15.89 -12.34
C ALA A 373 6.00 -15.16 -13.58
N ARG A 374 4.67 -15.15 -13.78
CA ARG A 374 4.05 -14.35 -14.85
C ARG A 374 4.28 -12.86 -14.64
N ARG A 375 4.05 -12.33 -13.44
CA ARG A 375 4.32 -10.92 -13.10
C ARG A 375 5.78 -10.54 -13.38
N GLN A 376 6.72 -11.43 -13.08
CA GLN A 376 8.14 -11.21 -13.39
C GLN A 376 8.37 -11.08 -14.90
N ARG A 377 7.80 -11.99 -15.71
CA ARG A 377 7.87 -11.90 -17.17
C ARG A 377 7.22 -10.64 -17.70
N ASP A 378 6.00 -10.32 -17.26
CA ASP A 378 5.27 -9.13 -17.73
C ASP A 378 6.06 -7.83 -17.45
N ARG A 379 6.79 -7.75 -16.33
CA ARG A 379 7.68 -6.62 -16.05
C ARG A 379 8.89 -6.55 -16.98
N LEU A 380 9.49 -7.69 -17.30
CA LEU A 380 10.60 -7.77 -18.25
C LEU A 380 10.12 -7.40 -19.66
N GLU A 381 8.95 -7.88 -20.07
CA GLU A 381 8.32 -7.55 -21.35
C GLU A 381 7.91 -6.08 -21.44
N ALA A 382 7.34 -5.49 -20.38
CA ALA A 382 7.01 -4.07 -20.33
C ALA A 382 8.25 -3.15 -20.33
N TRP A 383 9.41 -3.68 -19.94
CA TRP A 383 10.67 -2.96 -19.99
C TRP A 383 11.31 -3.00 -21.39
N ASN A 384 10.88 -3.91 -22.28
CA ASN A 384 11.37 -3.99 -23.66
C ASN A 384 10.93 -2.76 -24.48
N PRO A 385 11.85 -1.86 -24.90
CA PRO A 385 11.51 -0.68 -25.70
C PRO A 385 10.96 -1.01 -27.10
N TRP A 386 11.14 -2.25 -27.56
CA TRP A 386 10.83 -2.71 -28.91
C TRP A 386 9.60 -3.62 -29.00
N ALA A 387 8.82 -3.77 -27.92
CA ALA A 387 7.62 -4.64 -27.85
C ALA A 387 6.51 -4.32 -28.89
N HIS A 388 6.70 -3.30 -29.74
CA HIS A 388 5.76 -2.85 -30.76
C HIS A 388 6.29 -2.97 -32.21
N ALA A 389 7.53 -3.43 -32.43
CA ALA A 389 8.05 -3.61 -33.78
C ALA A 389 7.47 -4.90 -34.42
N ARG A 390 7.14 -4.85 -35.71
CA ARG A 390 6.71 -6.03 -36.49
C ARG A 390 7.92 -6.93 -36.70
N VAL A 391 8.17 -7.80 -35.73
CA VAL A 391 9.35 -8.64 -35.63
C VAL A 391 8.95 -10.10 -35.80
N ARG A 392 9.79 -10.91 -36.44
CA ARG A 392 9.55 -12.36 -36.52
C ARG A 392 9.97 -13.01 -35.19
N ILE A 393 9.06 -13.74 -34.56
CA ILE A 393 9.32 -14.36 -33.25
C ILE A 393 9.82 -15.80 -33.44
N ARG A 394 10.95 -16.13 -32.82
CA ARG A 394 11.52 -17.48 -32.76
C ARG A 394 11.87 -17.83 -31.31
N ALA A 395 11.45 -18.99 -30.83
CA ALA A 395 11.72 -19.42 -29.46
C ALA A 395 12.20 -20.87 -29.39
N GLY A 396 13.18 -21.12 -28.52
CA GLY A 396 13.66 -22.43 -28.10
C GLY A 396 12.76 -23.12 -27.07
N GLY A 397 13.30 -24.16 -26.47
CA GLY A 397 12.72 -24.99 -25.41
C GLY A 397 13.48 -24.84 -24.07
N ASP A 398 13.39 -25.85 -23.22
CA ASP A 398 14.09 -25.87 -21.92
C ASP A 398 15.48 -26.57 -22.00
N GLY A 399 16.01 -26.81 -23.20
CA GLY A 399 17.31 -27.44 -23.42
C GLY A 399 18.18 -26.65 -24.39
N ASN A 400 19.45 -27.04 -24.51
CA ASN A 400 20.44 -26.30 -25.31
C ASN A 400 20.08 -26.23 -26.79
N ASP A 401 19.72 -25.03 -27.24
CA ASP A 401 19.23 -24.77 -28.58
C ASP A 401 20.24 -24.02 -29.45
N ARG A 402 20.06 -24.15 -30.77
CA ARG A 402 20.75 -23.32 -31.78
C ARG A 402 19.71 -22.53 -32.54
N LEU A 403 19.70 -21.23 -32.33
CA LEU A 403 18.74 -20.29 -32.90
C LEU A 403 19.48 -19.32 -33.82
N ALA A 404 18.83 -18.99 -34.93
CA ALA A 404 19.34 -18.05 -35.92
C ALA A 404 18.18 -17.20 -36.44
N GLY A 405 18.41 -15.91 -36.61
CA GLY A 405 17.50 -14.98 -37.28
C GLY A 405 17.66 -15.04 -38.80
N GLY A 406 17.44 -13.92 -39.47
CA GLY A 406 17.68 -13.70 -40.88
C GLY A 406 17.92 -12.23 -41.16
N GLU A 407 17.66 -11.79 -42.39
CA GLU A 407 17.94 -10.40 -42.82
C GLU A 407 16.89 -9.35 -42.40
N ALA A 408 15.98 -9.71 -41.50
CA ALA A 408 14.86 -8.87 -41.10
C ALA A 408 14.71 -8.93 -39.59
N PRO A 409 14.19 -7.87 -38.93
CA PRO A 409 14.12 -7.83 -37.47
C PRO A 409 13.47 -9.09 -36.88
N ASP A 410 14.21 -9.76 -35.99
CA ASP A 410 13.85 -10.99 -35.30
C ASP A 410 13.81 -10.78 -33.75
N ASP A 411 12.91 -11.50 -33.06
CA ASP A 411 12.82 -11.60 -31.59
C ASP A 411 13.08 -13.06 -31.27
N ILE A 412 14.29 -13.31 -30.79
CA ILE A 412 14.80 -14.65 -30.57
C ILE A 412 14.95 -14.90 -29.08
N GLN A 413 14.36 -16.01 -28.60
CA GLN A 413 14.37 -16.38 -27.19
C GLN A 413 14.86 -17.82 -27.01
N GLY A 414 16.01 -18.02 -26.35
CA GLY A 414 16.55 -19.34 -26.00
C GLY A 414 15.69 -20.07 -24.96
N ARG A 415 15.31 -19.34 -23.90
CA ARG A 415 14.51 -19.75 -22.74
C ARG A 415 15.31 -20.50 -21.67
N GLY A 416 15.58 -21.78 -21.84
CA GLY A 416 16.28 -22.57 -20.82
C GLY A 416 17.26 -23.52 -21.47
N GLY A 417 18.41 -23.72 -20.84
CA GLY A 417 19.52 -24.45 -21.45
C GLY A 417 20.66 -23.49 -21.79
N ASN A 418 21.76 -24.04 -22.29
CA ASN A 418 22.90 -23.26 -22.78
C ASN A 418 22.75 -23.10 -24.28
N ASP A 419 22.25 -21.95 -24.70
CA ASP A 419 21.81 -21.69 -26.06
C ASP A 419 22.90 -21.01 -26.89
N THR A 420 22.81 -21.17 -28.20
CA THR A 420 23.61 -20.39 -29.17
C THR A 420 22.66 -19.64 -30.08
N ILE A 421 22.74 -18.31 -30.07
CA ILE A 421 21.83 -17.41 -30.78
C ILE A 421 22.61 -16.53 -31.75
N HIS A 422 22.15 -16.47 -33.00
CA HIS A 422 22.63 -15.54 -34.03
C HIS A 422 21.49 -14.64 -34.50
N GLY A 423 21.65 -13.32 -34.46
CA GLY A 423 20.67 -12.36 -34.99
C GLY A 423 20.69 -12.31 -36.52
N HIS A 424 21.90 -12.23 -37.09
CA HIS A 424 22.18 -12.02 -38.51
C HIS A 424 22.04 -10.57 -38.95
N GLY A 425 20.91 -10.18 -39.55
CA GLY A 425 20.78 -8.87 -40.17
C GLY A 425 19.57 -8.11 -39.67
N ALA A 426 19.71 -6.79 -39.58
CA ALA A 426 18.73 -5.84 -39.06
C ALA A 426 18.68 -5.79 -37.52
N ASP A 427 17.91 -4.84 -36.99
CA ASP A 427 17.85 -4.56 -35.56
C ASP A 427 17.05 -5.66 -34.83
N ASP A 428 17.75 -6.52 -34.09
CA ASP A 428 17.19 -7.69 -33.45
C ASP A 428 16.98 -7.53 -31.95
N VAL A 429 16.16 -8.43 -31.39
CA VAL A 429 15.95 -8.59 -29.96
C VAL A 429 16.31 -10.01 -29.55
N LEU A 430 17.47 -10.17 -28.91
CA LEU A 430 18.06 -11.48 -28.60
C LEU A 430 18.07 -11.74 -27.09
N ARG A 431 17.50 -12.88 -26.67
CA ARG A 431 17.39 -13.29 -25.27
C ARG A 431 17.88 -14.72 -25.08
N GLY A 432 18.90 -14.93 -24.26
CA GLY A 432 19.38 -16.26 -23.91
C GLY A 432 18.39 -16.99 -23.00
N GLY A 433 18.13 -16.45 -21.81
CA GLY A 433 17.10 -16.95 -20.91
C GLY A 433 17.68 -17.51 -19.63
N ARG A 434 17.84 -18.82 -19.48
CA ARG A 434 18.44 -19.45 -18.30
C ARG A 434 19.50 -20.43 -18.77
N GLY A 435 20.73 -20.24 -18.34
CA GLY A 435 21.85 -21.10 -18.70
C GLY A 435 23.08 -20.25 -18.99
N ALA A 436 24.12 -20.87 -19.51
CA ALA A 436 25.29 -20.15 -20.02
C ALA A 436 25.16 -20.04 -21.54
N ASP A 437 24.67 -18.89 -21.99
CA ASP A 437 24.28 -18.65 -23.36
C ASP A 437 25.39 -17.96 -24.16
N LEU A 438 25.37 -18.20 -25.47
CA LEU A 438 26.27 -17.57 -26.44
C LEU A 438 25.44 -16.81 -27.46
N ILE A 439 25.52 -15.47 -27.46
CA ILE A 439 24.67 -14.62 -28.28
C ILE A 439 25.51 -13.72 -29.18
N TYR A 440 25.20 -13.74 -30.47
CA TYR A 440 25.78 -12.89 -31.51
C TYR A 440 24.67 -12.05 -32.15
N GLY A 441 24.72 -10.72 -32.03
CA GLY A 441 23.84 -9.78 -32.75
C GLY A 441 24.09 -9.82 -34.26
N GLU A 442 25.34 -9.59 -34.64
CA GLU A 442 25.83 -9.51 -36.02
C GLU A 442 25.58 -8.14 -36.67
N ASP A 443 24.81 -7.99 -37.75
CA ASP A 443 24.56 -6.70 -38.39
C ASP A 443 23.24 -6.08 -37.91
N GLY A 444 23.26 -4.92 -37.28
CA GLY A 444 22.03 -4.28 -36.80
C GLY A 444 22.27 -3.47 -35.53
N ALA A 445 21.32 -2.63 -35.13
CA ALA A 445 21.31 -2.04 -33.80
C ALA A 445 20.55 -2.96 -32.85
N ASP A 446 21.26 -3.90 -32.26
CA ASP A 446 20.66 -5.02 -31.54
C ASP A 446 20.37 -4.71 -30.08
N TRP A 447 19.39 -5.41 -29.54
CA TRP A 447 19.14 -5.46 -28.11
C TRP A 447 19.40 -6.87 -27.61
N ILE A 448 20.37 -7.01 -26.70
CA ILE A 448 20.92 -8.30 -26.28
C ILE A 448 20.81 -8.45 -24.78
N GLU A 449 20.16 -9.52 -24.32
CA GLU A 449 20.06 -9.92 -22.92
C GLU A 449 20.47 -11.38 -22.77
N GLY A 450 21.54 -11.65 -22.01
CA GLY A 450 21.98 -13.02 -21.70
C GLY A 450 20.90 -13.78 -20.93
N GLY A 451 20.34 -13.15 -19.91
CA GLY A 451 19.31 -13.75 -19.07
C GLY A 451 19.90 -14.09 -17.71
N ARG A 452 19.66 -15.29 -17.19
CA ARG A 452 20.24 -15.79 -15.94
C ARG A 452 21.30 -16.83 -16.25
N GLY A 453 22.52 -16.58 -15.79
CA GLY A 453 23.64 -17.50 -15.84
C GLY A 453 24.91 -16.74 -16.20
N ASP A 454 25.91 -17.44 -16.73
CA ASP A 454 27.17 -16.79 -17.10
C ASP A 454 27.27 -16.75 -18.63
N ASP A 455 26.86 -15.62 -19.21
CA ASP A 455 26.61 -15.50 -20.64
C ASP A 455 27.78 -14.84 -21.39
N THR A 456 27.92 -15.17 -22.68
CA THR A 456 28.89 -14.56 -23.59
C THR A 456 28.16 -13.85 -24.72
N LEU A 457 28.36 -12.54 -24.83
CA LEU A 457 27.59 -11.66 -25.70
C LEU A 457 28.52 -10.95 -26.68
N ALA A 458 28.09 -10.83 -27.94
CA ALA A 458 28.73 -10.01 -28.95
C ALA A 458 27.65 -9.25 -29.73
N GLY A 459 27.81 -7.92 -29.85
CA GLY A 459 26.89 -7.06 -30.56
C GLY A 459 27.08 -7.14 -32.07
N GLY A 460 28.33 -7.07 -32.52
CA GLY A 460 28.67 -7.02 -33.92
C GLY A 460 28.74 -5.58 -34.43
N ARG A 461 28.02 -5.30 -35.52
CA ARG A 461 28.04 -4.04 -36.27
C ARG A 461 26.73 -3.30 -36.04
N GLY A 462 26.82 -2.16 -35.36
CA GLY A 462 25.70 -1.26 -35.17
C GLY A 462 25.80 -0.59 -33.82
N ALA A 463 24.70 0.00 -33.37
CA ALA A 463 24.64 0.68 -32.08
C ALA A 463 23.88 -0.21 -31.09
N ASP A 464 24.60 -1.09 -30.41
CA ASP A 464 23.99 -2.21 -29.69
C ASP A 464 23.66 -1.86 -28.24
N THR A 465 22.70 -2.58 -27.68
CA THR A 465 22.24 -2.41 -26.31
C THR A 465 22.38 -3.72 -25.55
N PHE A 466 23.35 -3.76 -24.63
CA PHE A 466 23.53 -4.89 -23.72
C PHE A 466 22.73 -4.66 -22.43
N SER A 467 21.79 -5.55 -22.17
CA SER A 467 20.86 -5.50 -21.05
C SER A 467 21.33 -6.36 -19.88
N ALA A 468 21.12 -5.89 -18.65
CA ALA A 468 21.20 -6.73 -17.46
C ALA A 468 20.23 -6.31 -16.34
N PHE A 469 19.85 -7.27 -15.51
CA PHE A 469 18.93 -7.09 -14.38
C PHE A 469 19.45 -7.82 -13.12
N GLU A 470 18.78 -7.62 -11.98
CA GLU A 470 19.18 -8.27 -10.73
C GLU A 470 19.15 -9.81 -10.86
N GLY A 471 20.31 -10.44 -10.66
CA GLY A 471 20.46 -11.88 -10.77
C GLY A 471 20.70 -12.40 -12.18
N SER A 472 21.13 -11.55 -13.13
CA SER A 472 21.52 -12.01 -14.47
C SER A 472 22.78 -12.88 -14.46
N GLY A 473 23.68 -12.72 -13.48
CA GLY A 473 24.87 -13.55 -13.32
C GLY A 473 26.14 -12.85 -13.80
N LEU A 474 27.10 -13.56 -14.38
CA LEU A 474 28.35 -13.00 -14.91
C LEU A 474 28.33 -12.97 -16.44
N ASP A 475 28.09 -11.79 -16.99
CA ASP A 475 28.02 -11.61 -18.44
C ASP A 475 29.33 -11.06 -18.98
N LEU A 476 29.81 -11.63 -20.09
CA LEU A 476 31.01 -11.19 -20.81
C LEU A 476 30.63 -10.62 -22.18
N VAL A 477 30.83 -9.32 -22.38
CA VAL A 477 30.67 -8.66 -23.69
C VAL A 477 32.00 -8.62 -24.40
N LEU A 478 32.07 -9.22 -25.60
CA LEU A 478 33.33 -9.48 -26.31
C LEU A 478 33.85 -8.31 -27.15
N ASP A 479 32.95 -7.47 -27.68
CA ASP A 479 33.25 -6.51 -28.74
C ASP A 479 32.66 -5.11 -28.53
N PHE A 480 32.25 -4.80 -27.30
CA PHE A 480 31.64 -3.51 -26.93
C PHE A 480 32.42 -2.30 -27.48
N SER A 481 31.72 -1.45 -28.23
CA SER A 481 32.27 -0.27 -28.88
C SER A 481 31.41 0.97 -28.67
N ALA A 482 31.81 1.82 -27.73
CA ALA A 482 31.17 3.13 -27.52
C ALA A 482 31.28 4.04 -28.77
N GLU A 483 32.27 3.82 -29.64
CA GLU A 483 32.41 4.55 -30.91
C GLU A 483 31.33 4.16 -31.94
N GLN A 484 30.89 2.90 -31.92
CA GLN A 484 29.79 2.42 -32.78
C GLN A 484 28.41 2.78 -32.22
N GLY A 485 28.35 3.22 -30.95
CA GLY A 485 27.12 3.66 -30.29
C GLY A 485 26.61 2.68 -29.24
N ASP A 486 27.41 1.65 -28.89
CA ASP A 486 27.01 0.65 -27.93
C ASP A 486 26.76 1.25 -26.55
N ARG A 487 25.81 0.63 -25.86
CA ARG A 487 25.40 1.03 -24.52
C ARG A 487 25.07 -0.18 -23.67
N VAL A 488 25.26 0.00 -22.37
CA VAL A 488 24.77 -0.91 -21.34
C VAL A 488 23.53 -0.29 -20.71
N GLU A 489 22.42 -1.02 -20.75
CA GLU A 489 21.16 -0.62 -20.15
C GLU A 489 20.78 -1.58 -19.03
N LEU A 490 20.96 -1.11 -17.79
CA LEU A 490 20.58 -1.84 -16.60
C LEU A 490 19.10 -1.62 -16.27
N ALA A 491 18.48 -2.60 -15.62
CA ALA A 491 17.12 -2.50 -15.13
C ALA A 491 16.88 -1.20 -14.32
N PRO A 492 15.66 -0.62 -14.35
CA PRO A 492 15.37 0.64 -13.69
C PRO A 492 15.72 0.59 -12.21
N ASP A 493 16.30 1.69 -11.71
CA ASP A 493 16.68 1.89 -10.31
C ASP A 493 17.69 0.85 -9.75
N LEU A 494 18.26 -0.02 -10.59
CA LEU A 494 19.30 -0.97 -10.20
C LEU A 494 20.60 -0.22 -9.91
N ALA A 495 21.02 -0.20 -8.64
CA ALA A 495 22.29 0.40 -8.25
C ALA A 495 23.46 -0.39 -8.85
N TYR A 496 24.45 0.33 -9.39
CA TYR A 496 25.63 -0.27 -10.00
C TYR A 496 26.90 0.52 -9.67
N ALA A 497 28.04 -0.17 -9.75
CA ALA A 497 29.37 0.40 -9.63
C ALA A 497 30.22 -0.01 -10.83
N VAL A 498 30.91 0.95 -11.43
CA VAL A 498 31.83 0.72 -12.55
C VAL A 498 33.26 0.76 -12.03
N ARG A 499 34.06 -0.24 -12.39
CA ARG A 499 35.48 -0.30 -12.04
C ARG A 499 36.30 -0.89 -13.18
N GLN A 500 37.56 -0.48 -13.26
CA GLN A 500 38.52 -1.09 -14.18
C GLN A 500 39.15 -2.34 -13.54
N GLU A 501 39.17 -3.46 -14.25
CA GLU A 501 39.91 -4.68 -13.88
C GLU A 501 40.85 -5.06 -15.03
N GLY A 502 42.15 -4.77 -14.87
CA GLY A 502 43.11 -5.01 -15.95
C GLY A 502 42.73 -4.23 -17.22
N ALA A 503 42.55 -4.95 -18.33
CA ALA A 503 42.14 -4.36 -19.60
C ALA A 503 40.61 -4.16 -19.73
N ASP A 504 39.82 -4.67 -18.79
CA ASP A 504 38.38 -4.77 -18.92
C ASP A 504 37.66 -3.78 -17.99
N THR A 505 36.47 -3.35 -18.40
CA THR A 505 35.57 -2.57 -17.54
C THR A 505 34.55 -3.51 -16.91
N VAL A 506 34.40 -3.46 -15.60
CA VAL A 506 33.46 -4.29 -14.85
C VAL A 506 32.36 -3.41 -14.25
N ILE A 507 31.12 -3.75 -14.58
CA ILE A 507 29.91 -3.12 -14.08
C ILE A 507 29.28 -4.11 -13.09
N ALA A 508 29.39 -3.82 -11.80
CA ALA A 508 28.86 -4.67 -10.73
C ALA A 508 27.51 -4.12 -10.24
N PHE A 509 26.53 -5.00 -10.05
CA PHE A 509 25.19 -4.67 -9.55
C PHE A 509 24.68 -5.78 -8.63
N ALA A 510 23.53 -5.57 -8.00
CA ALA A 510 22.95 -6.57 -7.10
C ALA A 510 22.73 -7.91 -7.85
N GLY A 511 23.33 -8.99 -7.35
CA GLY A 511 23.15 -10.33 -7.91
C GLY A 511 23.86 -10.61 -9.24
N GLY A 512 24.73 -9.72 -9.74
CA GLY A 512 25.44 -9.96 -11.01
C GLY A 512 26.54 -8.95 -11.35
N ARG A 513 27.25 -9.20 -12.45
CA ARG A 513 28.20 -8.26 -13.05
C ARG A 513 28.27 -8.45 -14.56
N MET A 514 28.52 -7.36 -15.28
CA MET A 514 28.82 -7.36 -16.70
C MET A 514 30.27 -6.90 -16.94
N VAL A 515 31.01 -7.65 -17.75
CA VAL A 515 32.40 -7.38 -18.11
C VAL A 515 32.47 -6.94 -19.57
N LEU A 516 32.90 -5.71 -19.81
CA LEU A 516 33.19 -5.19 -21.14
C LEU A 516 34.66 -5.47 -21.46
N ARG A 517 34.90 -6.46 -22.32
CA ARG A 517 36.24 -6.98 -22.60
C ARG A 517 37.06 -5.97 -23.39
N ARG A 518 38.28 -5.67 -22.91
CA ARG A 518 39.24 -4.73 -23.51
C ARG A 518 38.70 -3.30 -23.66
N VAL A 519 37.73 -2.92 -22.83
CA VAL A 519 37.18 -1.57 -22.77
C VAL A 519 37.71 -0.86 -21.54
N ARG A 520 38.12 0.40 -21.70
CA ARG A 520 38.59 1.22 -20.59
C ARG A 520 37.46 2.09 -20.04
N ALA A 521 37.28 2.06 -18.72
CA ALA A 521 36.16 2.74 -18.08
C ALA A 521 36.23 4.27 -18.26
N ASP A 522 37.44 4.81 -18.36
CA ASP A 522 37.70 6.24 -18.59
C ASP A 522 37.48 6.69 -20.04
N SER A 523 37.40 5.75 -20.99
CA SER A 523 37.07 6.05 -22.39
C SER A 523 35.56 6.02 -22.68
N LEU A 524 34.72 5.67 -21.70
CA LEU A 524 33.28 5.59 -21.88
C LEU A 524 32.63 6.99 -21.78
N PRO A 525 31.92 7.46 -22.81
CA PRO A 525 31.14 8.68 -22.73
C PRO A 525 30.09 8.65 -21.60
N PRO A 526 29.70 9.81 -21.04
CA PRO A 526 28.58 9.88 -20.11
C PRO A 526 27.29 9.33 -20.74
N GLY A 527 26.57 8.48 -19.99
CA GLY A 527 25.32 7.87 -20.45
C GLY A 527 25.47 6.57 -21.23
N THR A 528 26.70 6.13 -21.52
CA THR A 528 26.99 4.82 -22.13
C THR A 528 26.54 3.66 -21.24
N ILE A 529 26.68 3.81 -19.92
CA ILE A 529 26.10 2.89 -18.93
C ILE A 529 24.98 3.65 -18.23
N ARG A 530 23.76 3.13 -18.30
CA ARG A 530 22.59 3.76 -17.69
C ARG A 530 21.70 2.73 -17.01
N ASN A 531 21.10 3.12 -15.90
CA ASN A 531 19.81 2.61 -15.47
C ASN A 531 18.81 3.72 -15.71
N ARG A 532 17.81 3.54 -16.58
CA ARG A 532 16.75 4.55 -16.65
C ARG A 532 16.07 4.54 -15.29
N ARG A 533 16.27 5.59 -14.46
CA ARG A 533 15.32 5.87 -13.38
C ARG A 533 13.95 5.87 -14.03
N SER A 534 12.99 5.17 -13.43
CA SER A 534 11.61 5.21 -13.92
C SER A 534 11.19 6.67 -14.08
N SER A 535 11.18 7.16 -15.32
CA SER A 535 10.90 8.56 -15.61
C SER A 535 9.40 8.75 -15.59
N LEU A 536 8.84 8.90 -14.40
CA LEU A 536 7.83 9.93 -14.18
C LEU A 536 8.57 11.21 -13.77
N ALA A 537 9.26 11.82 -14.74
CA ALA A 537 9.71 13.21 -14.63
C ALA A 537 9.19 13.95 -15.87
N PRO A 538 8.47 15.08 -15.69
CA PRO A 538 7.79 15.77 -16.77
C PRO A 538 8.81 16.48 -17.66
N GLY A 539 8.67 16.34 -18.97
CA GLY A 539 9.32 17.24 -19.92
C GLY A 539 8.49 18.50 -20.11
N GLY A 540 9.14 19.67 -20.03
CA GLY A 540 8.62 20.98 -20.44
C GLY A 540 8.52 21.99 -19.31
#